data_AF-A0A961D160-F1
#
_entry.id   AF-A0A961D160-F1
#
_cell.length_a   1.000
_cell.length_b   1.000
_cell.length_c   1.000
_cell.angle_alpha   90.00
_cell.angle_beta   90.00
_cell.angle_gamma   90.00
#
_symmetry.space_group_name_H-M   'P 1'
#
loop_
_entity.id
_entity.type
_entity.pdbx_description
1 polymer ?
#
loop_
_entity_poly.entity_id
_entity_poly.type
_entity_poly.pdbx_seq_one_letter_code
_entity_poly.pdbx_strand_id
1 'polypeptide(L)'
;MGTGPRSCCGHTPSASSPERCPGTGVRPTTVAQVRDILDEFESARARPSASYPAVEAVPELALLHRVSGTRGRLTRFTGEAIEVRDAHGRRHSFRNRPGAFAVNGETVNLVRPAPTGAGAPATRVSASGAVVHRDHTAKVARGSRLWVEGDHDARLLERVWGDELREMAVVVEPMGGLDDLPEQVAEFAPGPGRSLVVLVDHLVEGSKEQRIAARVDPGHVLVVGHRYVDIWQCVRARSLGIEAWPEVPRGEDWKTGICRRLGWGTPRDGWRRVLAAVNDLSDLDASLVNAVETALDHFAVEAGEVGAPEAPR
;
A
#
# COMPACT_ATOMS: atom_id res chain seq x y z
N MET A 1 65.55 -0.66 16.23
CA MET A 1 66.74 -0.90 15.37
C MET A 1 66.23 -1.34 14.01
N GLY A 2 66.76 -0.77 12.93
CA GLY A 2 66.54 -1.19 11.53
C GLY A 2 65.42 -0.44 10.79
N THR A 3 65.57 0.83 10.41
CA THR A 3 66.14 1.36 9.14
C THR A 3 65.28 1.11 7.88
N GLY A 4 64.69 2.19 7.33
CA GLY A 4 64.16 2.27 5.93
C GLY A 4 65.31 2.36 4.90
N PRO A 5 65.20 3.10 3.76
CA PRO A 5 64.07 3.85 3.16
C PRO A 5 64.03 3.81 1.60
N ARG A 6 63.33 4.78 0.98
CA ARG A 6 63.40 5.33 -0.42
C ARG A 6 62.27 4.85 -1.36
N SER A 7 61.30 5.66 -1.85
CA SER A 7 61.26 7.01 -2.46
C SER A 7 61.84 7.09 -3.88
N CYS A 8 61.01 7.61 -4.82
CA CYS A 8 61.27 8.41 -6.05
C CYS A 8 59.94 8.46 -6.85
N CYS A 9 59.16 9.56 -7.00
CA CYS A 9 59.35 10.85 -7.69
C CYS A 9 59.46 10.80 -9.24
N GLY A 10 58.57 11.55 -9.94
CA GLY A 10 58.68 12.01 -11.34
C GLY A 10 57.30 12.21 -12.01
N HIS A 11 56.69 13.40 -12.01
CA HIS A 11 56.75 14.53 -12.98
C HIS A 11 56.17 14.28 -14.42
N THR A 12 55.22 15.17 -14.77
CA THR A 12 54.40 15.55 -15.96
C THR A 12 55.13 15.80 -17.31
N PRO A 13 54.52 16.39 -18.40
CA PRO A 13 53.24 16.25 -19.16
C PRO A 13 53.45 16.19 -20.74
N SER A 14 52.40 16.38 -21.58
CA SER A 14 52.37 16.89 -23.00
C SER A 14 51.55 16.00 -23.98
N ALA A 15 50.36 16.37 -24.48
CA ALA A 15 49.98 17.27 -25.60
C ALA A 15 50.26 16.75 -27.03
N SER A 16 49.21 16.62 -27.88
CA SER A 16 49.13 17.11 -29.28
C SER A 16 48.01 16.45 -30.12
N SER A 17 47.12 17.28 -30.71
CA SER A 17 46.28 16.99 -31.91
C SER A 17 47.12 17.03 -33.20
N PRO A 18 46.58 16.58 -34.36
CA PRO A 18 46.28 17.55 -35.43
C PRO A 18 45.05 17.26 -36.33
N GLU A 19 44.57 18.35 -36.96
CA GLU A 19 43.55 18.49 -38.02
C GLU A 19 44.08 18.10 -39.43
N ARG A 20 43.28 17.42 -40.28
CA ARG A 20 42.45 17.90 -41.45
C ARG A 20 43.20 18.12 -42.79
N CYS A 21 42.64 17.61 -43.90
CA CYS A 21 42.48 18.30 -45.21
C CYS A 21 41.67 17.49 -46.27
N PRO A 22 41.09 18.14 -47.32
CA PRO A 22 39.90 17.70 -48.07
C PRO A 22 40.09 17.46 -49.59
N GLY A 23 39.03 16.99 -50.29
CA GLY A 23 39.01 16.81 -51.76
C GLY A 23 37.68 17.11 -52.47
N THR A 24 37.80 17.93 -53.53
CA THR A 24 36.95 18.34 -54.70
C THR A 24 36.13 17.21 -55.35
N GLY A 25 35.02 17.31 -56.10
CA GLY A 25 34.20 18.35 -56.78
C GLY A 25 33.58 17.74 -58.07
N VAL A 26 32.43 18.24 -58.56
CA VAL A 26 31.89 18.27 -59.98
C VAL A 26 30.35 18.06 -60.04
N ARG A 27 29.66 18.95 -60.80
CA ARG A 27 28.23 18.92 -61.17
C ARG A 27 28.03 18.38 -62.61
N PRO A 28 26.84 17.85 -62.94
CA PRO A 28 26.28 18.12 -64.26
C PRO A 28 24.78 18.51 -64.29
N THR A 29 24.38 18.91 -65.49
CA THR A 29 23.26 19.76 -65.91
C THR A 29 21.97 19.01 -66.25
N THR A 30 20.85 19.74 -66.15
CA THR A 30 19.46 19.38 -66.47
C THR A 30 19.24 18.89 -67.91
N VAL A 31 18.48 17.79 -68.08
CA VAL A 31 17.72 17.48 -69.30
C VAL A 31 16.26 17.24 -68.90
N ALA A 32 15.34 17.97 -69.54
CA ALA A 32 13.90 17.82 -69.36
C ALA A 32 13.40 16.60 -70.14
N GLN A 33 12.64 15.70 -69.50
CA GLN A 33 11.83 14.68 -70.16
C GLN A 33 10.40 14.72 -69.63
N VAL A 34 9.51 15.13 -70.54
CA VAL A 34 8.10 14.81 -70.76
C VAL A 34 7.39 14.02 -69.65
N ARG A 35 6.37 14.63 -69.05
CA ARG A 35 5.42 14.00 -68.12
C ARG A 35 4.59 12.96 -68.86
N ASP A 36 4.66 11.72 -68.39
CA ASP A 36 3.80 10.62 -68.80
C ASP A 36 2.43 10.75 -68.08
N ILE A 37 1.35 10.58 -68.83
CA ILE A 37 -0.05 10.78 -68.40
C ILE A 37 -0.50 9.70 -67.40
N LEU A 38 0.33 8.67 -67.18
CA LEU A 38 0.08 7.60 -66.21
C LEU A 38 0.43 7.95 -64.75
N ASP A 39 1.20 9.01 -64.49
CA ASP A 39 1.49 9.48 -63.12
C ASP A 39 0.29 10.16 -62.44
N GLU A 40 -0.72 10.59 -63.21
CA GLU A 40 -1.84 11.38 -62.70
C GLU A 40 -2.89 10.52 -61.96
N PHE A 41 -2.95 9.21 -62.23
CA PHE A 41 -3.86 8.28 -61.54
C PHE A 41 -3.26 7.65 -60.27
N GLU A 42 -1.94 7.48 -60.19
CA GLU A 42 -1.28 7.03 -58.94
C GLU A 42 -1.12 8.17 -57.93
N SER A 43 -1.00 9.42 -58.40
CA SER A 43 -0.95 10.63 -57.58
C SER A 43 -2.25 10.93 -56.81
N ALA A 44 -3.35 10.22 -57.09
CA ALA A 44 -4.59 10.29 -56.31
C ALA A 44 -4.57 9.41 -55.04
N ARG A 45 -3.62 8.49 -54.90
CA ARG A 45 -3.59 7.48 -53.81
C ARG A 45 -2.53 7.69 -52.73
N ALA A 46 -1.75 8.75 -52.82
CA ALA A 46 -0.81 9.14 -51.77
C ALA A 46 -0.85 10.66 -51.56
N ARG A 47 -1.83 11.16 -50.81
CA ARG A 47 -1.65 12.43 -50.10
C ARG A 47 -0.81 12.12 -48.85
N PRO A 48 0.42 12.65 -48.73
CA PRO A 48 1.18 12.57 -47.49
C PRO A 48 0.43 13.36 -46.42
N SER A 49 0.04 12.66 -45.35
CA SER A 49 -0.37 13.17 -44.03
C SER A 49 -1.14 14.49 -44.01
N ALA A 50 -2.47 14.43 -44.17
CA ALA A 50 -3.28 15.27 -43.27
C ALA A 50 -2.99 14.75 -41.86
N SER A 51 -2.11 15.44 -41.14
CA SER A 51 -1.88 15.19 -39.72
C SER A 51 -3.15 15.57 -38.99
N TYR A 52 -4.10 14.64 -38.88
CA TYR A 52 -5.29 14.86 -38.07
C TYR A 52 -4.87 15.01 -36.61
N PRO A 53 -5.45 15.97 -35.88
CA PRO A 53 -5.19 16.10 -34.46
C PRO A 53 -5.46 14.78 -33.75
N ALA A 54 -4.51 14.40 -32.89
CA ALA A 54 -4.67 13.26 -32.02
C ALA A 54 -5.66 13.64 -30.90
N VAL A 55 -6.71 12.85 -30.75
CA VAL A 55 -7.68 12.99 -29.66
C VAL A 55 -7.68 11.71 -28.84
N GLU A 56 -7.57 11.86 -27.54
CA GLU A 56 -7.60 10.73 -26.62
C GLU A 56 -8.98 10.07 -26.61
N ALA A 57 -8.99 8.76 -26.82
CA ALA A 57 -10.20 7.95 -26.85
C ALA A 57 -10.73 7.67 -25.43
N VAL A 58 -11.25 8.71 -24.77
CA VAL A 58 -11.82 8.62 -23.41
C VAL A 58 -13.27 8.10 -23.43
N PRO A 59 -13.70 7.32 -22.43
CA PRO A 59 -15.09 6.86 -22.34
C PRO A 59 -16.10 8.00 -22.44
N GLU A 60 -17.25 7.73 -23.06
CA GLU A 60 -18.35 8.68 -23.29
C GLU A 60 -18.05 9.85 -24.25
N LEU A 61 -16.86 9.87 -24.87
CA LEU A 61 -16.50 10.82 -25.92
C LEU A 61 -17.51 10.78 -27.07
N ALA A 62 -18.12 11.93 -27.35
CA ALA A 62 -19.05 12.08 -28.47
C ALA A 62 -18.27 12.17 -29.78
N LEU A 63 -18.58 11.27 -30.72
CA LEU A 63 -17.87 11.17 -31.99
C LEU A 63 -18.79 10.75 -33.14
N LEU A 64 -18.35 11.07 -34.36
CA LEU A 64 -18.98 10.71 -35.62
C LEU A 64 -18.03 9.79 -36.39
N HIS A 65 -18.47 8.58 -36.72
CA HIS A 65 -17.78 7.77 -37.73
C HIS A 65 -18.16 8.30 -39.12
N ARG A 66 -17.19 8.87 -39.82
CA ARG A 66 -17.43 9.68 -41.03
C ARG A 66 -17.94 8.87 -42.23
N VAL A 67 -17.58 7.60 -42.31
CA VAL A 67 -17.96 6.74 -43.44
C VAL A 67 -19.40 6.24 -43.32
N SER A 68 -19.80 5.76 -42.13
CA SER A 68 -21.17 5.27 -41.92
C SER A 68 -22.17 6.36 -41.53
N GLY A 69 -21.68 7.54 -41.13
CA GLY A 69 -22.51 8.60 -40.57
C GLY A 69 -22.97 8.35 -39.12
N THR A 70 -22.50 7.28 -38.48
CA THR A 70 -22.92 6.90 -37.13
C THR A 70 -22.40 7.91 -36.10
N ARG A 71 -23.32 8.57 -35.41
CA ARG A 71 -23.04 9.44 -34.26
C ARG A 71 -23.33 8.70 -32.96
N GLY A 72 -22.43 8.84 -31.99
CA GLY A 72 -22.63 8.21 -30.69
C GLY A 72 -21.51 8.49 -29.70
N ARG A 73 -21.52 7.75 -28.60
CA ARG A 73 -20.52 7.84 -27.53
C ARG A 73 -19.58 6.65 -27.56
N LEU A 74 -18.29 6.90 -27.37
CA LEU A 74 -17.27 5.87 -27.26
C LEU A 74 -17.52 5.02 -26.01
N THR A 75 -17.70 3.71 -26.19
CA THR A 75 -17.83 2.77 -25.06
C THR A 75 -16.56 1.94 -24.86
N ARG A 76 -15.78 1.72 -25.93
CA ARG A 76 -14.55 0.92 -25.84
C ARG A 76 -13.55 1.32 -26.92
N PHE A 77 -12.28 1.31 -26.55
CA PHE A 77 -11.14 1.50 -27.44
C PHE A 77 -10.08 0.44 -27.18
N THR A 78 -9.60 -0.23 -28.24
CA THR A 78 -8.53 -1.24 -28.13
C THR A 78 -7.23 -0.82 -28.83
N GLY A 79 -7.19 0.35 -29.46
CA GLY A 79 -6.12 0.74 -30.39
C GLY A 79 -6.52 0.50 -31.84
N GLU A 80 -7.01 -0.70 -32.16
CA GLU A 80 -7.41 -1.09 -33.52
C GLU A 80 -8.92 -1.00 -33.78
N ALA A 81 -9.72 -1.14 -32.73
CA ALA A 81 -11.18 -1.11 -32.80
C ALA A 81 -11.76 -0.06 -31.85
N ILE A 82 -12.87 0.51 -32.30
CA ILE A 82 -13.65 1.54 -31.61
C ILE A 82 -15.09 1.06 -31.55
N GLU A 83 -15.63 0.97 -30.34
CA GLU A 83 -17.05 0.66 -30.13
C GLU A 83 -17.81 1.93 -29.75
N VAL A 84 -18.92 2.17 -30.45
CA VAL A 84 -19.75 3.37 -30.32
C VAL A 84 -21.18 2.96 -30.00
N ARG A 85 -21.78 3.59 -28.99
CA ARG A 85 -23.21 3.49 -28.72
C ARG A 85 -23.93 4.68 -29.36
N ASP A 86 -24.86 4.42 -30.27
CA ASP A 86 -25.66 5.46 -30.89
C ASP A 86 -26.80 5.97 -29.97
N ALA A 87 -27.52 7.00 -30.42
CA ALA A 87 -28.63 7.59 -29.65
C ALA A 87 -29.81 6.63 -29.42
N HIS A 88 -29.92 5.55 -30.19
CA HIS A 88 -30.93 4.51 -30.03
C HIS A 88 -30.43 3.33 -29.17
N GLY A 89 -29.25 3.47 -28.56
CA GLY A 89 -28.64 2.45 -27.71
C GLY A 89 -27.96 1.31 -28.47
N ARG A 90 -27.91 1.33 -29.81
CA ARG A 90 -27.27 0.27 -30.60
C ARG A 90 -25.75 0.42 -30.54
N ARG A 91 -25.05 -0.71 -30.45
CA ARG A 91 -23.58 -0.76 -30.46
C ARG A 91 -23.06 -1.01 -31.86
N HIS A 92 -22.09 -0.20 -32.27
CA HIS A 92 -21.41 -0.29 -33.55
C HIS A 92 -19.92 -0.47 -33.30
N SER A 93 -19.26 -1.32 -34.10
CA SER A 93 -17.82 -1.54 -34.02
C SER A 93 -17.16 -1.11 -35.33
N PHE A 94 -16.12 -0.29 -35.22
CA PHE A 94 -15.40 0.29 -36.34
C PHE A 94 -13.90 0.08 -36.17
N ARG A 95 -13.16 -0.01 -37.28
CA ARG A 95 -11.69 0.01 -37.23
C ARG A 95 -11.19 1.44 -36.99
N ASN A 96 -10.20 1.58 -36.12
CA ASN A 96 -9.49 2.83 -35.90
C ASN A 96 -8.52 3.10 -37.06
N ARG A 97 -9.01 3.78 -38.11
CA ARG A 97 -8.17 4.27 -39.21
C ARG A 97 -7.95 5.78 -39.08
N PRO A 98 -6.78 6.29 -39.47
CA PRO A 98 -6.54 7.73 -39.47
C PRO A 98 -7.63 8.51 -40.21
N GLY A 99 -8.21 9.51 -39.55
CA GLY A 99 -9.27 10.37 -40.09
C GLY A 99 -10.63 9.70 -40.29
N ALA A 100 -10.87 8.50 -39.75
CA ALA A 100 -12.16 7.82 -39.83
C ALA A 100 -13.24 8.46 -38.93
N PHE A 101 -12.81 9.23 -37.93
CA PHE A 101 -13.69 9.80 -36.91
C PHE A 101 -13.64 11.33 -36.93
N ALA A 102 -14.74 11.95 -36.50
CA ALA A 102 -14.78 13.37 -36.20
C ALA A 102 -15.30 13.60 -34.77
N VAL A 103 -14.67 14.55 -34.06
CA VAL A 103 -15.08 15.01 -32.73
C VAL A 103 -15.34 16.51 -32.85
N ASN A 104 -16.50 16.97 -32.38
CA ASN A 104 -16.93 18.38 -32.51
C ASN A 104 -16.85 18.94 -33.95
N GLY A 105 -17.05 18.08 -34.95
CA GLY A 105 -17.00 18.45 -36.37
C GLY A 105 -15.59 18.43 -37.00
N GLU A 106 -14.54 18.30 -36.21
CA GLU A 106 -13.16 18.19 -36.69
C GLU A 106 -12.78 16.73 -36.92
N THR A 107 -12.05 16.44 -38.01
CA THR A 107 -11.59 15.08 -38.30
C THR A 107 -10.35 14.75 -37.48
N VAL A 108 -10.37 13.64 -36.74
CA VAL A 108 -9.36 13.31 -35.71
C VAL A 108 -8.77 11.92 -35.91
N ASN A 109 -7.61 11.69 -35.28
CA ASN A 109 -7.07 10.37 -35.03
C ASN A 109 -7.30 10.01 -33.56
N LEU A 110 -8.07 8.95 -33.30
CA LEU A 110 -8.25 8.47 -31.94
C LEU A 110 -7.02 7.71 -31.48
N VAL A 111 -6.41 8.21 -30.41
CA VAL A 111 -5.24 7.60 -29.78
C VAL A 111 -5.60 7.05 -28.41
N ARG A 112 -4.79 6.11 -27.92
CA ARG A 112 -4.92 5.63 -26.54
C ARG A 112 -4.82 6.84 -25.61
N PRO A 113 -5.77 7.04 -24.68
CA PRO A 113 -5.61 8.06 -23.65
C PRO A 113 -4.25 7.89 -22.97
N ALA A 114 -3.49 8.98 -22.82
CA ALA A 114 -2.35 8.95 -21.94
C ALA A 114 -2.85 8.45 -20.57
N PRO A 115 -2.07 7.61 -19.86
CA PRO A 115 -2.43 7.24 -18.50
C PRO A 115 -2.64 8.56 -17.74
N THR A 116 -3.90 8.85 -17.43
CA THR A 116 -4.25 10.08 -16.76
C THR A 116 -3.56 9.99 -15.41
N GLY A 117 -2.55 10.83 -15.19
CA GLY A 117 -1.93 11.03 -13.89
C GLY A 117 -2.89 11.72 -12.94
N ALA A 118 -4.10 11.21 -12.78
CA ALA A 118 -4.81 11.33 -11.52
C ALA A 118 -4.06 10.37 -10.61
N GLY A 119 -3.30 10.91 -9.65
CA GLY A 119 -2.56 10.11 -8.69
C GLY A 119 -3.49 9.02 -8.16
N ALA A 120 -3.22 7.77 -8.55
CA ALA A 120 -3.87 6.65 -7.89
C ALA A 120 -3.63 6.90 -6.39
N PRO A 121 -4.65 6.84 -5.53
CA PRO A 121 -4.40 6.89 -4.10
C PRO A 121 -3.35 5.83 -3.86
N ALA A 122 -2.15 6.24 -3.48
CA ALA A 122 -1.02 5.34 -3.45
C ALA A 122 -1.31 4.44 -2.26
N THR A 123 -1.95 3.31 -2.51
CA THR A 123 -2.25 2.33 -1.49
C THR A 123 -0.95 1.58 -1.20
N ARG A 124 -0.83 1.09 0.03
CA ARG A 124 0.18 0.12 0.41
C ARG A 124 -0.49 -0.97 1.22
N VAL A 125 0.19 -2.11 1.33
CA VAL A 125 -0.24 -3.19 2.21
C VAL A 125 0.41 -2.94 3.57
N SER A 126 -0.37 -3.00 4.65
CA SER A 126 0.13 -2.93 6.04
C SER A 126 0.82 -4.25 6.42
N ALA A 127 1.46 -4.29 7.59
CA ALA A 127 2.04 -5.52 8.11
C ALA A 127 0.98 -6.58 8.48
N SER A 128 -0.26 -6.17 8.78
CA SER A 128 -1.38 -7.10 8.95
C SER A 128 -1.89 -7.67 7.60
N GLY A 129 -1.57 -7.01 6.49
CA GLY A 129 -2.06 -7.36 5.15
C GLY A 129 -3.22 -6.51 4.65
N ALA A 130 -3.69 -5.52 5.41
CA ALA A 130 -4.74 -4.59 4.98
C ALA A 130 -4.24 -3.62 3.90
N VAL A 131 -5.13 -3.24 2.97
CA VAL A 131 -4.84 -2.21 1.97
C VAL A 131 -5.11 -0.84 2.58
N VAL A 132 -4.06 -0.08 2.85
CA VAL A 132 -4.14 1.23 3.50
C VAL A 132 -3.73 2.36 2.57
N HIS A 133 -4.37 3.51 2.69
CA HIS A 133 -4.02 4.71 1.93
C HIS A 133 -2.73 5.33 2.48
N ARG A 134 -1.76 5.66 1.61
CA ARG A 134 -0.49 6.30 2.05
C ARG A 134 -0.68 7.69 2.66
N ASP A 135 -1.71 8.42 2.23
CA ASP A 135 -2.00 9.78 2.69
C ASP A 135 -3.05 9.77 3.81
N HIS A 136 -2.85 8.95 4.84
CA HIS A 136 -3.74 9.02 6.00
C HIS A 136 -3.49 10.34 6.74
N THR A 137 -4.46 11.25 6.72
CA THR A 137 -4.42 12.44 7.56
C THR A 137 -4.58 12.03 9.02
N ALA A 138 -3.81 12.66 9.91
CA ALA A 138 -3.94 12.41 11.34
C ALA A 138 -5.39 12.68 11.78
N LYS A 139 -6.07 11.65 12.29
CA LYS A 139 -7.42 11.77 12.85
C LYS A 139 -7.32 12.15 14.32
N VAL A 140 -8.30 12.91 14.81
CA VAL A 140 -8.48 13.07 16.26
C VAL A 140 -8.81 11.70 16.83
N ALA A 141 -8.08 11.29 17.86
CA ALA A 141 -8.32 10.03 18.55
C ALA A 141 -9.80 9.95 18.98
N ARG A 142 -10.44 8.83 18.67
CA ARG A 142 -11.78 8.53 19.19
C ARG A 142 -11.73 8.37 20.70
N GLY A 143 -12.91 8.34 21.32
CA GLY A 143 -13.03 7.99 22.74
C GLY A 143 -12.52 6.58 23.05
N SER A 144 -12.55 5.67 22.06
CA SER A 144 -12.19 4.26 22.22
C SER A 144 -10.71 4.01 22.50
N ARG A 145 -10.43 2.95 23.27
CA ARG A 145 -9.08 2.56 23.69
C ARG A 145 -8.85 1.06 23.54
N LEU A 146 -7.60 0.70 23.22
CA LEU A 146 -7.08 -0.66 23.33
C LEU A 146 -6.06 -0.69 24.48
N TRP A 147 -6.43 -1.25 25.61
CA TRP A 147 -5.53 -1.43 26.74
C TRP A 147 -4.70 -2.69 26.58
N VAL A 148 -3.43 -2.59 26.94
CA VAL A 148 -2.46 -3.69 26.92
C VAL A 148 -1.69 -3.71 28.24
N GLU A 149 -1.10 -4.85 28.61
CA GLU A 149 -0.40 -4.96 29.88
C GLU A 149 0.85 -4.06 29.96
N GLY A 150 1.64 -4.00 28.88
CA GLY A 150 2.93 -3.29 28.87
C GLY A 150 3.28 -2.53 27.59
N ASP A 151 4.42 -1.84 27.66
CA ASP A 151 4.97 -1.06 26.54
C ASP A 151 5.46 -1.95 25.38
N HIS A 152 5.88 -3.18 25.66
CA HIS A 152 6.28 -4.11 24.61
C HIS A 152 5.10 -4.52 23.74
N ASP A 153 3.94 -4.76 24.36
CA ASP A 153 2.67 -5.05 23.72
C ASP A 153 2.26 -3.92 22.79
N ALA A 154 2.21 -2.69 23.34
CA ALA A 154 1.84 -1.51 22.56
C ALA A 154 2.75 -1.32 21.34
N ARG A 155 4.06 -1.55 21.49
CA ARG A 155 5.03 -1.45 20.40
C ARG A 155 4.92 -2.57 19.38
N LEU A 156 4.59 -3.79 19.80
CA LEU A 156 4.35 -4.90 18.88
C LEU A 156 3.10 -4.64 18.05
N LEU A 157 2.03 -4.18 18.72
CA LEU A 157 0.77 -3.84 18.07
C LEU A 157 0.98 -2.71 17.07
N GLU A 158 1.68 -1.64 17.45
CA GLU A 158 2.04 -0.55 16.56
C GLU A 158 2.84 -1.04 15.34
N ARG A 159 3.77 -1.98 15.52
CA ARG A 159 4.59 -2.52 14.43
C ARG A 159 3.75 -3.25 13.37
N VAL A 160 2.69 -3.93 13.77
CA VAL A 160 1.94 -4.86 12.90
C VAL A 160 0.58 -4.32 12.48
N TRP A 161 -0.16 -3.72 13.40
CA TRP A 161 -1.53 -3.20 13.22
C TRP A 161 -1.63 -1.67 13.37
N GLY A 162 -0.49 -0.97 13.44
CA GLY A 162 -0.49 0.48 13.66
C GLY A 162 -1.22 1.28 12.56
N ASP A 163 -1.36 0.72 11.36
CA ASP A 163 -2.07 1.42 10.27
C ASP A 163 -3.59 1.37 10.49
N GLU A 164 -4.12 0.20 10.81
CA GLU A 164 -5.53 -0.08 11.07
C GLU A 164 -6.00 0.67 12.32
N LEU A 165 -5.18 0.65 13.38
CA LEU A 165 -5.47 1.37 14.61
C LEU A 165 -5.56 2.88 14.38
N ARG A 166 -4.66 3.45 13.57
CA ARG A 166 -4.71 4.87 13.16
C ARG A 166 -5.92 5.17 12.29
N GLU A 167 -6.25 4.27 11.37
CA GLU A 167 -7.42 4.42 10.51
C GLU A 167 -8.71 4.45 11.32
N MET A 168 -8.80 3.64 12.37
CA MET A 168 -9.93 3.63 13.31
C MET A 168 -9.82 4.72 14.38
N ALA A 169 -8.74 5.49 14.42
CA ALA A 169 -8.43 6.48 15.44
C ALA A 169 -8.49 5.92 16.88
N VAL A 170 -8.07 4.66 17.04
CA VAL A 170 -7.98 3.96 18.34
C VAL A 170 -6.57 4.17 18.91
N VAL A 171 -6.50 4.48 20.20
CA VAL A 171 -5.24 4.64 20.93
C VAL A 171 -4.95 3.37 21.72
N VAL A 172 -3.71 2.89 21.63
CA VAL A 172 -3.21 1.79 22.47
C VAL A 172 -2.55 2.37 23.71
N GLU A 173 -2.98 1.94 24.91
CA GLU A 173 -2.48 2.44 26.19
C GLU A 173 -2.01 1.29 27.09
N PRO A 174 -0.77 1.32 27.60
CA PRO A 174 -0.32 0.34 28.58
C PRO A 174 -0.92 0.65 29.96
N MET A 175 -1.54 -0.35 30.60
CA MET A 175 -2.22 -0.20 31.90
C MET A 175 -1.40 -0.72 33.10
N GLY A 176 -0.30 -1.42 32.86
CA GLY A 176 0.63 -1.85 33.92
C GLY A 176 0.17 -3.05 34.75
N GLY A 177 -0.87 -3.75 34.29
CA GLY A 177 -1.36 -5.00 34.88
C GLY A 177 -2.89 -5.07 34.98
N LEU A 178 -3.41 -6.26 35.27
CA LEU A 178 -4.85 -6.54 35.30
C LEU A 178 -5.51 -6.41 36.67
N ASP A 179 -4.74 -6.25 37.74
CA ASP A 179 -5.24 -6.44 39.11
C ASP A 179 -6.42 -5.54 39.48
N ASP A 180 -6.37 -4.27 39.04
CA ASP A 180 -7.42 -3.27 39.29
C ASP A 180 -8.30 -3.03 38.04
N LEU A 181 -8.39 -4.02 37.14
CA LEU A 181 -9.11 -3.86 35.87
C LEU A 181 -10.57 -3.43 36.06
N PRO A 182 -11.38 -4.03 36.95
CA PRO A 182 -12.78 -3.61 37.14
C PRO A 182 -12.92 -2.14 37.54
N GLU A 183 -12.06 -1.68 38.45
CA GLU A 183 -12.04 -0.30 38.93
C GLU A 183 -11.62 0.67 37.82
N GLN A 184 -10.58 0.34 37.05
CA GLN A 184 -10.12 1.15 35.92
C GLN A 184 -11.19 1.22 34.81
N VAL A 185 -11.88 0.11 34.52
CA VAL A 185 -12.99 0.10 33.56
C VAL A 185 -14.14 1.00 34.04
N ALA A 186 -14.48 0.93 35.33
CA ALA A 186 -15.53 1.78 35.90
C ALA A 186 -15.16 3.27 35.83
N GLU A 187 -13.90 3.62 36.10
CA GLU A 187 -13.39 4.99 35.95
C GLU A 187 -13.38 5.43 34.48
N PHE A 188 -12.98 4.54 33.58
CA PHE A 188 -13.02 4.83 32.16
C PHE A 188 -14.45 5.11 31.73
N ALA A 189 -15.47 4.39 32.22
CA ALA A 189 -16.88 4.52 31.80
C ALA A 189 -17.10 4.34 30.26
N PRO A 190 -16.85 3.12 29.73
CA PRO A 190 -17.13 2.76 28.35
C PRO A 190 -18.59 3.05 27.95
N GLY A 191 -18.81 3.44 26.70
CA GLY A 191 -20.13 3.81 26.19
C GLY A 191 -20.18 3.87 24.66
N PRO A 192 -21.33 4.24 24.06
CA PRO A 192 -21.46 4.38 22.62
C PRO A 192 -20.42 5.36 22.04
N GLY A 193 -19.66 4.91 21.04
CA GLY A 193 -18.56 5.68 20.44
C GLY A 193 -17.30 5.81 21.33
N ARG A 194 -17.27 5.09 22.45
CA ARG A 194 -16.18 5.04 23.43
C ARG A 194 -16.04 3.62 24.00
N SER A 195 -15.83 2.67 23.10
CA SER A 195 -15.58 1.28 23.43
C SER A 195 -14.18 1.04 23.99
N LEU A 196 -14.05 0.02 24.82
CA LEU A 196 -12.78 -0.39 25.41
C LEU A 196 -12.50 -1.83 25.02
N VAL A 197 -11.31 -2.09 24.49
CA VAL A 197 -10.81 -3.46 24.36
C VAL A 197 -9.60 -3.62 25.27
N VAL A 198 -9.50 -4.74 25.96
CA VAL A 198 -8.36 -5.09 26.82
C VAL A 198 -7.71 -6.35 26.26
N LEU A 199 -6.45 -6.25 25.86
CA LEU A 199 -5.63 -7.37 25.43
C LEU A 199 -4.81 -7.89 26.62
N VAL A 200 -5.03 -9.15 26.95
CA VAL A 200 -4.55 -9.79 28.18
C VAL A 200 -3.55 -10.91 27.87
N ASP A 201 -2.45 -10.93 28.62
CA ASP A 201 -1.51 -12.02 28.57
C ASP A 201 -2.05 -13.20 29.38
N HIS A 202 -1.67 -14.42 29.00
CA HIS A 202 -2.04 -15.64 29.69
C HIS A 202 -3.55 -15.84 29.92
N LEU A 203 -4.38 -15.37 28.99
CA LEU A 203 -5.84 -15.53 29.06
C LEU A 203 -6.25 -16.97 28.72
N VAL A 204 -6.04 -17.88 29.68
CA VAL A 204 -6.35 -19.30 29.57
C VAL A 204 -7.34 -19.75 30.64
N GLU A 205 -7.98 -20.89 30.42
CA GLU A 205 -8.96 -21.44 31.37
C GLU A 205 -8.34 -21.69 32.75
N GLY A 206 -9.02 -21.21 33.80
CA GLY A 206 -8.60 -21.35 35.19
C GLY A 206 -7.51 -20.37 35.64
N SER A 207 -7.00 -19.51 34.74
CA SER A 207 -6.01 -18.48 35.05
C SER A 207 -6.55 -17.40 36.01
N LYS A 208 -5.64 -16.65 36.65
CA LYS A 208 -6.01 -15.49 37.45
C LYS A 208 -6.62 -14.41 36.56
N GLU A 209 -6.04 -14.26 35.38
CA GLU A 209 -6.36 -13.29 34.35
C GLU A 209 -7.79 -13.51 33.84
N GLN A 210 -8.18 -14.76 33.56
CA GLN A 210 -9.57 -15.10 33.21
C GLN A 210 -10.55 -14.75 34.33
N ARG A 211 -10.19 -15.03 35.60
CA ARG A 211 -11.07 -14.71 36.75
C ARG A 211 -11.24 -13.21 36.97
N ILE A 212 -10.25 -12.41 36.61
CA ILE A 212 -10.32 -10.95 36.65
C ILE A 212 -11.17 -10.45 35.49
N ALA A 213 -10.88 -10.90 34.26
CA ALA A 213 -11.64 -10.56 33.06
C ALA A 213 -13.14 -10.82 33.21
N ALA A 214 -13.51 -11.94 33.84
CA ALA A 214 -14.91 -12.32 34.09
C ALA A 214 -15.68 -11.38 35.05
N ARG A 215 -15.00 -10.44 35.72
CA ARG A 215 -15.63 -9.44 36.61
C ARG A 215 -15.99 -8.16 35.88
N VAL A 216 -15.53 -7.99 34.65
CA VAL A 216 -15.79 -6.79 33.84
C VAL A 216 -17.16 -6.91 33.17
N ASP A 217 -17.94 -5.84 33.21
CA ASP A 217 -19.21 -5.76 32.49
C ASP A 217 -18.95 -5.72 30.97
N PRO A 218 -19.48 -6.68 30.18
CA PRO A 218 -19.20 -6.77 28.75
C PRO A 218 -19.83 -5.66 27.89
N GLY A 219 -20.67 -4.78 28.44
CA GLY A 219 -21.48 -3.80 27.68
C GLY A 219 -20.80 -3.16 26.47
N HIS A 220 -19.82 -2.28 26.71
CA HIS A 220 -18.94 -1.71 25.66
C HIS A 220 -17.48 -2.08 25.90
N VAL A 221 -17.27 -3.25 26.52
CA VAL A 221 -15.93 -3.75 26.87
C VAL A 221 -15.75 -5.15 26.32
N LEU A 222 -14.67 -5.32 25.57
CA LEU A 222 -14.22 -6.62 25.12
C LEU A 222 -12.89 -6.96 25.78
N VAL A 223 -12.82 -8.14 26.42
CA VAL A 223 -11.56 -8.68 26.93
C VAL A 223 -11.13 -9.84 26.03
N VAL A 224 -9.97 -9.69 25.41
CA VAL A 224 -9.33 -10.69 24.54
C VAL A 224 -7.92 -10.96 25.04
N GLY A 225 -7.28 -12.02 24.56
CA GLY A 225 -5.95 -12.35 25.03
C GLY A 225 -5.32 -13.52 24.33
N HIS A 226 -4.07 -13.78 24.69
CA HIS A 226 -3.30 -14.90 24.17
C HIS A 226 -2.89 -15.88 25.27
N ARG A 227 -2.50 -17.08 24.86
CA ARG A 227 -2.20 -18.18 25.80
C ARG A 227 -0.90 -18.02 26.58
N TYR A 228 0.01 -17.20 26.10
CA TYR A 228 1.36 -17.11 26.65
C TYR A 228 1.47 -16.14 27.82
N VAL A 229 2.46 -16.36 28.68
CA VAL A 229 2.73 -15.55 29.88
C VAL A 229 3.34 -14.18 29.59
N ASP A 230 3.81 -13.96 28.36
CA ASP A 230 4.40 -12.71 27.92
C ASP A 230 4.27 -12.58 26.40
N ILE A 231 3.96 -11.38 25.92
CA ILE A 231 3.86 -11.05 24.48
C ILE A 231 5.08 -11.46 23.64
N TRP A 232 6.26 -11.56 24.23
CA TRP A 232 7.44 -12.06 23.51
C TRP A 232 7.20 -13.45 22.93
N GLN A 233 6.58 -14.35 23.69
CA GLN A 233 6.30 -15.72 23.24
C GLN A 233 5.29 -15.79 22.08
N CYS A 234 4.54 -14.70 21.85
CA CYS A 234 3.66 -14.59 20.69
C CYS A 234 4.44 -14.44 19.39
N VAL A 235 5.73 -14.09 19.42
CA VAL A 235 6.59 -14.15 18.22
C VAL A 235 7.05 -15.59 18.01
N ARG A 236 6.85 -16.11 16.80
CA ARG A 236 7.18 -17.50 16.48
C ARG A 236 8.68 -17.72 16.54
N ALA A 237 9.09 -18.83 17.16
CA ALA A 237 10.49 -19.24 17.32
C ALA A 237 11.29 -19.20 16.00
N ARG A 238 10.67 -19.65 14.90
CA ARG A 238 11.28 -19.63 13.56
C ARG A 238 11.70 -18.22 13.10
N SER A 239 10.92 -17.20 13.42
CA SER A 239 11.18 -15.81 13.02
C SER A 239 12.38 -15.25 13.77
N LEU A 240 12.64 -15.80 14.97
CA LEU A 240 13.79 -15.48 15.81
C LEU A 240 15.02 -16.36 15.53
N GLY A 241 14.90 -17.34 14.62
CA GLY A 241 15.96 -18.30 14.35
C GLY A 241 16.30 -19.22 15.53
N ILE A 242 15.37 -19.42 16.46
CA ILE A 242 15.50 -20.35 17.59
C ILE A 242 14.63 -21.58 17.36
N GLU A 243 15.01 -22.72 17.93
CA GLU A 243 14.25 -23.98 17.80
C GLU A 243 12.90 -23.88 18.52
N ALA A 244 12.91 -23.39 19.76
CA ALA A 244 11.74 -23.13 20.57
C ALA A 244 12.05 -22.06 21.62
N TRP A 245 11.00 -21.45 22.16
CA TRP A 245 11.13 -20.61 23.35
C TRP A 245 11.60 -21.45 24.54
N PRO A 246 12.68 -21.08 25.25
CA PRO A 246 13.13 -21.83 26.41
C PRO A 246 12.11 -21.79 27.56
N GLU A 247 12.06 -22.88 28.31
CA GLU A 247 11.29 -22.91 29.55
C GLU A 247 12.01 -22.14 30.67
N VAL A 248 11.26 -21.26 31.34
CA VAL A 248 11.73 -20.53 32.52
C VAL A 248 11.01 -21.09 33.76
N PRO A 249 11.76 -21.60 34.76
CA PRO A 249 11.21 -22.07 36.02
C PRO A 249 10.39 -21.00 36.72
N ARG A 250 9.35 -21.44 37.44
CA ARG A 250 8.56 -20.54 38.29
C ARG A 250 9.45 -19.87 39.33
N GLY A 251 9.22 -18.58 39.57
CA GLY A 251 9.98 -17.76 40.52
C GLY A 251 11.22 -17.08 39.92
N GLU A 252 11.59 -17.41 38.67
CA GLU A 252 12.57 -16.64 37.89
C GLU A 252 11.81 -15.59 37.05
N ASP A 253 12.30 -14.35 37.00
CA ASP A 253 11.78 -13.35 36.06
C ASP A 253 11.86 -13.88 34.63
N TRP A 254 10.71 -13.90 33.94
CA TRP A 254 10.60 -14.60 32.67
C TRP A 254 11.52 -14.00 31.60
N LYS A 255 11.52 -12.67 31.44
CA LYS A 255 12.33 -11.97 30.41
C LYS A 255 13.83 -12.15 30.65
N THR A 256 14.27 -12.02 31.90
CA THR A 256 15.66 -12.26 32.30
C THR A 256 16.06 -13.71 32.08
N GLY A 257 15.19 -14.65 32.45
CA GLY A 257 15.43 -16.08 32.30
C GLY A 257 15.56 -16.52 30.84
N ILE A 258 14.76 -15.94 29.94
CA ILE A 258 14.86 -16.14 28.49
C ILE A 258 16.18 -15.58 27.95
N CYS A 259 16.50 -14.32 28.27
CA CYS A 259 17.70 -13.68 27.75
C CYS A 259 18.97 -14.40 28.20
N ARG A 260 18.98 -14.93 29.44
CA ARG A 260 20.07 -15.75 29.98
C ARG A 260 20.25 -17.05 29.21
N ARG A 261 19.16 -17.75 28.88
CA ARG A 261 19.20 -19.05 28.17
C ARG A 261 19.58 -18.90 26.70
N LEU A 262 19.13 -17.83 26.05
CA LEU A 262 19.41 -17.56 24.64
C LEU A 262 20.69 -16.74 24.40
N GLY A 263 21.36 -16.31 25.48
CA GLY A 263 22.57 -15.48 25.37
C GLY A 263 22.30 -14.09 24.78
N TRP A 264 21.08 -13.56 24.94
CA TRP A 264 20.67 -12.28 24.35
C TRP A 264 21.09 -11.06 25.17
N GLY A 265 21.67 -11.24 26.36
CA GLY A 265 22.08 -10.12 27.22
C GLY A 265 20.93 -9.63 28.10
N THR A 266 20.64 -8.34 28.08
CA THR A 266 19.60 -7.76 28.95
C THR A 266 18.19 -7.94 28.36
N PRO A 267 17.11 -7.85 29.16
CA PRO A 267 15.74 -7.80 28.65
C PRO A 267 15.51 -6.71 27.58
N ARG A 268 16.23 -5.58 27.68
CA ARG A 268 16.17 -4.53 26.66
C ARG A 268 16.74 -4.99 25.32
N ASP A 269 17.84 -5.74 25.35
CA ASP A 269 18.47 -6.28 24.15
C ASP A 269 17.68 -7.46 23.57
N GLY A 270 17.07 -8.27 24.44
CA GLY A 270 16.10 -9.30 24.05
C GLY A 270 14.91 -8.67 23.33
N TRP A 271 14.31 -7.62 23.89
CA TRP A 271 13.16 -6.95 23.28
C TRP A 271 13.46 -6.43 21.87
N ARG A 272 14.61 -5.75 21.70
CA ARG A 272 15.04 -5.26 20.38
C ARG A 272 15.13 -6.39 19.35
N ARG A 273 15.63 -7.56 19.75
CA ARG A 273 15.69 -8.74 18.86
C ARG A 273 14.31 -9.26 18.53
N VAL A 274 13.44 -9.38 19.54
CA VAL A 274 12.05 -9.84 19.37
C VAL A 274 11.29 -8.94 18.39
N LEU A 275 11.30 -7.63 18.63
CA LEU A 275 10.59 -6.68 17.77
C LEU A 275 11.17 -6.63 16.34
N ALA A 276 12.49 -6.73 16.19
CA ALA A 276 13.15 -6.72 14.87
C ALA A 276 12.85 -7.96 14.02
N ALA A 277 12.47 -9.07 14.65
CA ALA A 277 12.12 -10.31 13.95
C ALA A 277 10.71 -10.29 13.34
N VAL A 278 9.88 -9.29 13.67
CA VAL A 278 8.47 -9.23 13.25
C VAL A 278 8.31 -8.28 12.07
N ASN A 279 7.81 -8.82 10.97
CA ASN A 279 7.49 -8.10 9.74
C ASN A 279 6.00 -8.09 9.45
N ASP A 280 5.34 -9.23 9.64
CA ASP A 280 3.91 -9.41 9.35
C ASP A 280 3.28 -10.51 10.24
N LEU A 281 1.99 -10.79 10.03
CA LEU A 281 1.24 -11.81 10.79
C LEU A 281 1.85 -13.22 10.73
N SER A 282 2.64 -13.53 9.71
CA SER A 282 3.30 -14.83 9.58
C SER A 282 4.40 -15.04 10.62
N ASP A 283 4.82 -13.98 11.31
CA ASP A 283 5.78 -14.05 12.41
C ASP A 283 5.11 -14.25 13.78
N LEU A 284 3.78 -14.18 13.86
CA LEU A 284 3.04 -14.16 15.13
C LEU A 284 2.19 -15.42 15.36
N ASP A 285 2.05 -15.82 16.63
CA ASP A 285 1.17 -16.90 17.05
C ASP A 285 -0.30 -16.56 16.77
N ALA A 286 -1.07 -17.58 16.38
CA ALA A 286 -2.47 -17.40 16.01
C ALA A 286 -3.35 -16.87 17.16
N SER A 287 -3.01 -17.19 18.42
CA SER A 287 -3.79 -16.68 19.56
C SER A 287 -3.72 -15.15 19.68
N LEU A 288 -2.54 -14.55 19.50
CA LEU A 288 -2.39 -13.10 19.48
C LEU A 288 -3.09 -12.50 18.25
N VAL A 289 -2.86 -13.06 17.06
CA VAL A 289 -3.46 -12.55 15.83
C VAL A 289 -4.98 -12.55 15.96
N ASN A 290 -5.59 -13.67 16.35
CA ASN A 290 -7.04 -13.77 16.51
C ASN A 290 -7.57 -12.78 17.56
N ALA A 291 -6.85 -12.59 18.67
CA ALA A 291 -7.25 -11.63 19.71
C ALA A 291 -7.28 -10.20 19.18
N VAL A 292 -6.23 -9.78 18.46
CA VAL A 292 -6.15 -8.43 17.90
C VAL A 292 -7.18 -8.24 16.78
N GLU A 293 -7.34 -9.19 15.86
CA GLU A 293 -8.38 -9.09 14.82
C GLU A 293 -9.79 -8.98 15.43
N THR A 294 -10.08 -9.76 16.48
CA THR A 294 -11.35 -9.66 17.22
C THR A 294 -11.52 -8.26 17.85
N ALA A 295 -10.43 -7.65 18.32
CA ALA A 295 -10.44 -6.28 18.83
C ALA A 295 -10.79 -5.27 17.72
N LEU A 296 -10.16 -5.40 16.54
CA LEU A 296 -10.43 -4.51 15.40
C LEU A 296 -11.88 -4.63 14.93
N ASP A 297 -12.40 -5.86 14.84
CA ASP A 297 -13.80 -6.12 14.49
C ASP A 297 -14.77 -5.47 15.48
N HIS A 298 -14.49 -5.56 16.78
CA HIS A 298 -15.30 -4.91 17.82
C HIS A 298 -15.31 -3.38 17.63
N PHE A 299 -14.15 -2.75 17.39
CA PHE A 299 -14.10 -1.31 17.13
C PHE A 299 -14.85 -0.92 15.85
N ALA A 300 -14.81 -1.76 14.81
CA ALA A 300 -15.52 -1.51 13.57
C ALA A 300 -17.05 -1.58 13.72
N VAL A 301 -17.56 -2.55 14.48
CA VAL A 301 -19.00 -2.69 14.77
C VAL A 301 -19.51 -1.49 15.57
N GLU A 302 -18.86 -1.15 16.67
CA GLU A 302 -19.24 -0.01 17.51
C GLU A 302 -19.19 1.32 16.75
N ALA A 303 -18.27 1.46 15.80
CA ALA A 303 -18.20 2.63 14.92
C ALA A 303 -19.39 2.73 13.95
N GLY A 304 -19.91 1.60 13.49
CA GLY A 304 -21.07 1.52 12.59
C GLY A 304 -22.38 1.84 13.30
N GLU A 305 -22.53 1.41 14.55
CA GLU A 305 -23.73 1.67 15.37
C GLU A 305 -23.91 3.16 15.68
N VAL A 306 -22.82 3.90 15.90
CA VAL A 306 -22.85 5.36 16.12
C VAL A 306 -23.26 6.14 14.85
N GLY A 307 -23.11 5.54 13.67
CA GLY A 307 -23.43 6.15 12.37
C GLY A 307 -24.85 5.90 11.85
N ALA A 308 -25.65 5.05 12.51
CA ALA A 308 -27.02 4.79 12.11
C ALA A 308 -27.92 5.98 12.50
N PRO A 309 -28.59 6.67 11.56
CA PRO A 309 -29.53 7.72 11.90
C PRO A 309 -30.69 7.10 12.68
N GLU A 310 -30.93 7.63 13.87
CA GLU A 310 -32.09 7.29 14.68
C GLU A 310 -33.35 7.60 13.86
N ALA A 311 -34.11 6.57 13.49
CA ALA A 311 -35.35 6.75 12.75
C ALA A 311 -36.31 7.60 13.59
N PRO A 312 -36.87 8.70 13.07
CA PRO A 312 -37.81 9.50 13.83
C PRO A 312 -39.03 8.64 14.19
N ARG A 313 -39.32 8.58 15.49
CA ARG A 313 -40.53 7.95 16.04
C ARG A 313 -41.79 8.73 15.68
#